data_AF-A0A421K9W7-F1
#
_entry.id   AF-A0A421K9W7-F1
#
_cell.length_a   1.000
_cell.length_b   1.000
_cell.length_c   1.000
_cell.angle_alpha   90.00
_cell.angle_beta   90.00
_cell.angle_gamma   90.00
#
_symmetry.space_group_name_H-M   'P 1'
#
loop_
_entity.id
_entity.type
_entity.pdbx_description
1 polymer ?
#
loop_
_entity_poly.entity_id
_entity_poly.type
_entity_poly.pdbx_seq_one_letter_code
_entity_poly.pdbx_strand_id
1 'polypeptide(L)'
;FDSFGTTLALVTALVSTQLIVGNIIDPMLMGDRLRFNPVSILFGLLFWGYIWGIPGMLLSVPFMVIIRLLLERHDDFAILARVMGYPDKPRRNPRFSLSKFIIQLSKRR
;
A
#
# COMPACT_ATOMS: atom_id res chain seq x y z
N PHE A 1 26.68 29.51 28.57
CA PHE A 1 25.24 29.15 28.54
C PHE A 1 24.66 29.22 27.13
N ASP A 2 25.41 28.83 26.08
CA ASP A 2 24.91 28.76 24.69
C ASP A 2 24.18 27.44 24.37
N SER A 3 24.01 26.59 25.38
CA SER A 3 23.38 25.26 25.28
C SER A 3 21.91 25.32 24.88
N PHE A 4 21.17 26.38 25.25
CA PHE A 4 19.74 26.45 24.99
C PHE A 4 19.44 26.76 23.52
N GLY A 5 20.18 27.70 22.93
CA GLY A 5 20.05 28.05 21.51
C GLY A 5 20.46 26.90 20.58
N THR A 6 21.55 26.22 20.91
CA THR A 6 22.01 25.03 20.17
C THR A 6 21.03 23.85 20.29
N THR A 7 20.48 23.61 21.49
CA THR A 7 19.45 22.57 21.68
C THR A 7 18.18 22.89 20.88
N LEU A 8 17.72 24.14 20.92
CA LEU A 8 16.52 24.55 20.18
C LEU A 8 16.72 24.47 18.66
N ALA A 9 17.90 24.86 18.17
CA ALA A 9 18.25 24.73 16.76
C ALA A 9 18.30 23.26 16.32
N LEU A 10 18.90 22.38 17.12
CA LEU A 10 18.95 20.94 16.85
C LEU A 10 17.56 20.31 16.84
N VAL A 11 16.73 20.62 17.84
CA VAL A 11 15.34 20.11 17.89
C VAL A 11 14.55 20.59 16.68
N THR A 12 14.68 21.87 16.30
CA THR A 12 13.99 22.42 15.14
C THR A 12 14.45 21.73 13.85
N ALA A 13 15.77 21.55 13.66
CA ALA A 13 16.34 20.88 12.50
C ALA A 13 15.93 19.40 12.42
N LEU A 14 15.91 18.70 13.55
CA LEU A 14 15.43 17.32 13.66
C LEU A 14 13.95 17.23 13.29
N VAL A 15 13.10 18.04 13.92
CA VAL A 15 11.66 18.03 13.65
C VAL A 15 11.38 18.40 12.20
N SER A 16 12.02 19.43 11.64
CA SER A 16 11.83 19.79 10.23
C SER A 16 12.23 18.65 9.29
N THR A 17 13.36 17.99 9.57
CA THR A 17 13.80 16.84 8.77
C THR A 17 12.83 15.68 8.91
N GLN A 18 12.35 15.39 10.13
CA GLN A 18 11.39 14.33 10.39
C GLN A 18 10.04 14.59 9.70
N LEU A 19 9.57 15.84 9.69
CA LEU A 19 8.35 16.24 9.00
C LEU A 19 8.51 16.09 7.48
N ILE A 20 9.64 16.51 6.91
CA ILE A 20 9.87 16.39 5.47
C ILE A 20 10.01 14.92 5.06
N VAL A 21 10.84 14.15 5.76
CA VAL A 21 11.08 12.75 5.42
C VAL A 21 9.84 11.90 5.71
N GLY A 22 9.33 11.96 6.95
CA GLY A 22 8.25 11.09 7.41
C GLY A 22 6.85 11.45 6.89
N ASN A 23 6.57 12.75 6.67
CA ASN A 23 5.23 13.17 6.23
C ASN A 23 5.15 13.56 4.75
N ILE A 24 6.27 13.75 4.03
CA ILE A 24 6.24 14.16 2.61
C ILE A 24 6.91 13.09 1.75
N ILE A 25 8.15 12.70 2.07
CA ILE A 25 8.92 11.75 1.25
C ILE A 25 8.33 10.35 1.36
N ASP A 26 8.05 9.86 2.57
CA ASP A 26 7.46 8.54 2.79
C ASP A 26 6.13 8.35 2.04
N PRO A 27 5.11 9.24 2.11
CA PRO A 27 3.90 9.08 1.32
C PRO A 27 4.10 9.28 -0.19
N MET A 28 5.02 10.15 -0.63
CA MET A 28 5.37 10.27 -2.05
C MET A 28 5.98 8.98 -2.59
N LEU A 29 6.83 8.31 -1.82
CA LEU A 29 7.47 7.05 -2.20
C LEU A 29 6.52 5.85 -2.06
N MET A 30 5.64 5.85 -1.07
CA MET A 30 4.62 4.82 -0.85
C MET A 30 3.37 5.00 -1.73
N GLY A 31 3.32 6.07 -2.53
CA GLY A 31 2.45 6.29 -3.70
C GLY A 31 1.28 5.32 -3.84
N ASP A 32 0.16 5.68 -3.23
CA ASP A 32 -1.17 5.13 -3.49
C ASP A 32 -1.41 3.62 -3.18
N ARG A 33 -0.48 2.96 -2.49
CA ARG A 33 -0.53 1.49 -2.23
C ARG A 33 -1.61 1.03 -1.22
N LEU A 34 -2.26 1.95 -0.53
CA LEU A 34 -3.21 1.63 0.53
C LEU A 34 -4.64 2.07 0.21
N ARG A 35 -5.12 1.80 -1.01
CA ARG A 35 -6.56 1.68 -1.27
C ARG A 35 -7.13 0.44 -0.56
N PHE A 36 -7.00 0.38 0.76
CA PHE A 36 -7.70 -0.61 1.56
C PHE A 36 -9.18 -0.27 1.50
N ASN A 37 -9.98 -1.26 1.14
CA ASN A 37 -11.41 -1.17 1.35
C ASN A 37 -11.67 -0.88 2.86
N PRO A 38 -12.36 0.22 3.23
CA PRO A 38 -12.63 0.56 4.63
C PRO A 38 -13.29 -0.58 5.42
N VAL A 39 -14.05 -1.43 4.72
CA VAL A 39 -14.68 -2.63 5.27
C VAL A 39 -13.67 -3.59 5.89
N SER A 40 -12.50 -3.80 5.25
CA SER A 40 -11.46 -4.69 5.77
C SER A 40 -10.89 -4.16 7.09
N ILE A 41 -10.67 -2.84 7.17
CA ILE A 41 -10.18 -2.20 8.39
C ILE A 41 -11.23 -2.31 9.50
N LEU A 42 -12.50 -2.06 9.17
CA LEU A 42 -13.61 -2.18 10.12
C LEU A 42 -13.74 -3.61 10.67
N PHE A 43 -13.61 -4.61 9.81
CA PHE A 43 -13.66 -6.02 10.19
C PHE A 43 -12.51 -6.37 11.14
N GLY A 44 -11.28 -5.94 10.82
CA GLY A 44 -10.14 -6.11 11.73
C GLY A 44 -10.37 -5.45 13.08
N LEU A 45 -10.93 -4.23 13.09
CA LEU A 45 -11.20 -3.46 14.30
C LEU A 45 -12.21 -4.17 15.20
N LEU A 46 -13.28 -4.70 14.62
CA LEU A 46 -14.31 -5.46 15.35
C LEU A 46 -13.76 -6.79 15.84
N PHE A 47 -13.02 -7.51 15.00
CA PHE A 47 -12.45 -8.81 15.34
C PHE A 47 -11.44 -8.70 16.49
N TRP A 48 -10.44 -7.82 16.36
CA TRP A 48 -9.42 -7.66 17.40
C TRP A 48 -9.95 -6.86 18.60
N GLY A 49 -10.85 -5.89 18.39
CA GLY A 49 -11.56 -5.21 19.47
C GLY A 49 -12.39 -6.17 20.34
N TYR A 50 -12.98 -7.21 19.75
CA TYR A 50 -13.73 -8.23 20.49
C TYR A 50 -12.85 -9.13 21.36
N ILE A 51 -11.63 -9.48 20.91
CA ILE A 51 -10.76 -10.41 21.64
C ILE A 51 -10.13 -9.77 22.89
N TRP A 52 -9.64 -8.53 22.79
CA TRP A 52 -8.82 -7.89 23.84
C TRP A 52 -9.27 -6.47 24.21
N GLY A 53 -10.31 -5.93 23.56
CA GLY A 53 -10.77 -4.55 23.78
C GLY A 53 -9.88 -3.49 23.13
N ILE A 54 -9.60 -2.41 23.86
CA ILE A 54 -8.87 -1.22 23.37
C ILE A 54 -7.45 -1.54 22.85
N PRO A 55 -6.62 -2.36 23.56
CA PRO A 55 -5.31 -2.76 23.03
C PRO A 55 -5.42 -3.52 21.70
N GLY A 56 -6.50 -4.29 21.52
CA GLY A 56 -6.82 -4.95 20.27
C GLY A 56 -7.16 -3.95 19.15
N MET A 57 -7.90 -2.89 19.44
CA MET A 57 -8.19 -1.90 18.41
C MET A 57 -6.91 -1.20 17.87
N LEU A 58 -5.94 -0.92 18.75
CA LEU A 58 -4.64 -0.35 18.38
C LEU A 58 -3.80 -1.29 17.49
N LEU A 59 -3.77 -2.58 17.82
CA LEU A 59 -3.00 -3.58 17.08
C LEU A 59 -3.69 -4.05 15.79
N SER A 60 -4.98 -3.73 15.59
CA SER A 60 -5.74 -4.19 14.44
C SER A 60 -5.11 -3.80 13.10
N VAL A 61 -4.62 -2.56 12.98
CA VAL A 61 -4.05 -2.06 11.71
C VAL A 61 -2.78 -2.82 11.31
N PRO A 62 -1.74 -2.94 12.17
CA PRO A 62 -0.54 -3.68 11.80
C PRO A 62 -0.82 -5.16 11.54
N PHE A 63 -1.71 -5.80 12.32
CA PHE A 63 -2.11 -7.19 12.05
C PHE A 63 -2.78 -7.35 10.69
N MET A 64 -3.71 -6.47 10.32
CA MET A 64 -4.41 -6.53 9.03
C MET A 64 -3.43 -6.42 7.85
N VAL A 65 -2.38 -5.59 8.00
CA VAL A 65 -1.33 -5.44 6.99
C VAL A 65 -0.50 -6.72 6.86
N ILE A 66 -0.13 -7.35 7.97
CA ILE A 66 0.63 -8.62 7.96
C ILE A 66 -0.19 -9.72 7.28
N ILE A 67 -1.46 -9.87 7.65
CA ILE A 67 -2.37 -10.87 7.05
C ILE A 67 -2.47 -10.64 5.53
N ARG A 68 -2.63 -9.38 5.09
CA ARG A 68 -2.64 -9.03 3.67
C ARG A 68 -1.34 -9.40 2.98
N LEU A 69 -0.18 -9.13 3.58
CA LEU A 69 1.12 -9.44 2.98
C LEU A 69 1.32 -10.95 2.83
N LEU A 70 0.85 -11.73 3.80
CA LEU A 70 0.85 -13.20 3.74
C LEU A 70 -0.06 -13.72 2.62
N LEU A 71 -1.27 -13.14 2.49
CA LEU A 71 -2.21 -13.45 1.41
C LEU A 71 -1.63 -13.08 0.03
N GLU A 72 -0.87 -11.99 -0.09
CA GLU A 72 -0.22 -11.59 -1.34
C GLU A 72 0.89 -12.56 -1.78
N ARG A 73 1.49 -13.30 -0.83
CA ARG A 73 2.50 -14.30 -1.13
C ARG A 73 1.92 -15.61 -1.69
N HIS A 74 0.63 -15.86 -1.45
CA HIS A 74 -0.06 -17.07 -1.89
C HIS A 74 -1.19 -16.71 -2.88
N ASP A 75 -0.94 -16.93 -4.19
CA ASP A 75 -1.90 -16.64 -5.28
C ASP A 75 -3.27 -17.34 -5.12
N ASP A 76 -3.39 -18.37 -4.27
CA ASP A 76 -4.65 -19.09 -4.01
C ASP A 76 -5.73 -18.21 -3.35
N PHE A 77 -5.35 -17.14 -2.64
CA PHE A 77 -6.29 -16.21 -2.03
C PHE A 77 -6.54 -14.95 -2.88
N ALA A 78 -6.21 -15.00 -4.17
CA ALA A 78 -6.41 -13.88 -5.11
C ALA A 78 -7.85 -13.33 -5.13
N ILE A 79 -8.86 -14.18 -4.87
CA ILE A 79 -10.26 -13.74 -4.76
C ILE A 79 -10.46 -12.84 -3.53
N LEU A 80 -9.90 -13.22 -2.38
CA LEU A 80 -9.98 -12.44 -1.14
C LEU A 80 -9.16 -11.14 -1.26
N ALA A 81 -7.99 -11.20 -1.89
CA ALA A 81 -7.14 -10.04 -2.19
C ALA A 81 -7.84 -9.04 -3.14
N ARG A 82 -8.58 -9.52 -4.15
CA ARG A 82 -9.42 -8.66 -5.02
C ARG A 82 -10.52 -7.95 -4.23
N VAL A 83 -11.21 -8.66 -3.35
CA VAL A 83 -12.27 -8.06 -2.51
C VAL A 83 -11.70 -7.01 -1.55
N MET A 84 -10.45 -7.18 -1.10
CA MET A 84 -9.75 -6.20 -0.26
C MET A 84 -9.16 -4.99 -1.03
N GLY A 85 -9.22 -4.98 -2.37
CA GLY A 85 -8.77 -3.85 -3.20
C GLY A 85 -7.44 -4.03 -3.91
N TYR A 86 -6.93 -5.26 -4.10
CA TYR A 86 -5.74 -5.50 -4.90
C TYR A 86 -6.03 -5.23 -6.40
N PRO A 87 -5.33 -4.29 -7.05
CA PRO A 87 -5.45 -4.09 -8.50
C PRO A 87 -4.89 -5.31 -9.22
N ASP A 88 -5.66 -5.88 -10.15
CA ASP A 88 -5.17 -6.93 -11.02
C ASP A 88 -3.83 -6.50 -11.65
N LYS A 89 -2.80 -7.34 -11.55
CA LYS A 89 -1.58 -7.17 -12.35
C LYS A 89 -2.05 -7.05 -13.81
N PRO A 90 -1.85 -5.92 -14.50
CA PRO A 90 -2.32 -5.78 -15.87
C PRO A 90 -1.68 -6.90 -16.66
N ARG A 91 -2.51 -7.76 -17.26
CA ARG A 91 -2.01 -8.77 -18.21
C ARG A 91 -1.26 -7.97 -19.27
N ARG A 92 0.06 -8.04 -19.22
CA ARG A 92 0.95 -7.47 -20.23
C ARG A 92 0.61 -8.21 -21.51
N ASN A 93 -0.35 -7.68 -22.27
CA ASN A 93 -0.84 -8.28 -23.48
C ASN A 93 0.20 -7.99 -24.56
N PRO A 94 1.05 -8.95 -24.97
CA PRO A 94 2.05 -8.71 -26.02
C PRO A 94 1.38 -8.67 -27.40
N ARG A 95 0.05 -8.72 -27.44
CA ARG A 95 -0.75 -9.15 -28.59
C ARG A 95 -1.58 -8.01 -29.17
N PHE A 96 -1.04 -6.79 -29.14
CA PHE A 96 -1.30 -5.83 -30.23
C PHE A 96 -0.70 -6.38 -31.52
N SER A 97 -1.27 -7.48 -32.01
CA SER A 97 -1.87 -7.65 -33.33
C SER A 97 -1.10 -7.13 -34.56
N LEU A 98 0.22 -7.01 -34.50
CA LEU A 98 1.07 -6.90 -35.68
C LEU A 98 0.92 -8.13 -36.57
N SER A 99 0.66 -9.30 -35.98
CA SER A 99 0.39 -10.51 -36.75
C SER A 99 -0.88 -10.39 -37.59
N LYS A 100 -1.98 -9.82 -37.07
CA LYS A 100 -3.18 -9.59 -37.89
C LYS A 100 -2.95 -8.49 -38.93
N PHE A 101 -2.11 -7.49 -38.65
CA PHE A 101 -1.79 -6.40 -39.58
C PHE A 101 -0.92 -6.88 -40.74
N ILE A 102 0.10 -7.69 -40.47
CA ILE A 102 0.96 -8.32 -41.48
C ILE A 102 0.15 -9.33 -42.31
N ILE A 103 -0.72 -10.12 -41.68
CA ILE A 103 -1.62 -11.04 -42.39
C ILE A 103 -2.65 -10.27 -43.25
N GLN A 104 -3.17 -9.14 -42.77
CA GLN A 104 -4.06 -8.28 -43.57
C GLN A 104 -3.34 -7.66 -44.77
N LEU A 105 -2.11 -7.19 -44.60
CA LEU A 105 -1.31 -6.63 -45.69
C LEU A 105 -0.87 -7.70 -46.70
N SER A 106 -0.55 -8.91 -46.23
CA SER A 106 -0.21 -10.05 -47.09
C SER A 106 -1.39 -10.60 -47.87
N LYS A 107 -2.63 -10.47 -47.35
CA LYS A 107 -3.84 -10.96 -48.04
C LYS A 107 -4.42 -9.95 -49.04
N ARG A 108 -3.87 -8.73 -49.08
CA ARG A 108 -4.30 -7.63 -49.96
C ARG A 108 -3.36 -7.37 -51.13
N ARG A 109 -2.32 -8.21 -51.30
CA ARG A 109 -1.37 -8.15 -52.41
C ARG A 109 -1.46 -9.44 -53.22
#